data_AF-A0AAN6XA34-F1
#
_entry.id   AF-A0AAN6XA34-F1
#
_cell.length_a   1.000
_cell.length_b   1.000
_cell.length_c   1.000
_cell.angle_alpha   90.00
_cell.angle_beta   90.00
_cell.angle_gamma   90.00
#
_symmetry.space_group_name_H-M   'P 1'
#
loop_
_entity.id
_entity.type
_entity.pdbx_description
1 polymer ?
#
loop_
_entity_poly.entity_id
_entity_poly.type
_entity_poly.pdbx_seq_one_letter_code
_entity_poly.pdbx_strand_id
1 'polypeptide(L)' 'VIETSKTKLGADHPDTLTSIGNLASIYRNQGRWGEAEKLEVQVIETSITKLGADHPYTLTSIANLAFT' A
#
# COMPACT_ATOMS: atom_id res chain seq x y z
N VAL A 1 14.31 -4.17 -1.92
CA VAL A 1 13.23 -4.11 -2.94
C VAL A 1 12.41 -2.85 -2.81
N ILE A 2 11.71 -2.61 -1.69
CA ILE A 2 10.88 -1.40 -1.47
C ILE A 2 11.69 -0.10 -1.55
N GLU A 3 12.86 -0.02 -0.91
CA GLU A 3 13.74 1.17 -1.01
C GLU A 3 14.18 1.44 -2.45
N THR A 4 14.48 0.37 -3.20
CA THR A 4 14.89 0.44 -4.61
C THR A 4 13.75 0.91 -5.51
N SER A 5 12.52 0.45 -5.26
CA SER A 5 11.32 0.91 -5.97
C SER A 5 11.00 2.37 -5.65
N LYS A 6 11.11 2.76 -4.37
CA LYS A 6 10.93 4.15 -3.90
C LYS A 6 11.92 5.11 -4.56
N THR A 7 13.18 4.71 -4.76
CA THR A 7 14.20 5.55 -5.42
C THR A 7 14.10 5.56 -6.94
N LYS A 8 13.75 4.44 -7.59
CA LYS A 8 13.71 4.35 -9.05
C LYS A 8 12.40 4.79 -9.69
N LEU A 9 11.28 4.46 -9.08
CA LEU A 9 9.94 4.67 -9.65
C LEU A 9 9.16 5.79 -8.93
N GLY A 10 9.61 6.16 -7.73
CA GLY A 10 8.90 7.06 -6.84
C GLY A 10 7.98 6.30 -5.87
N ALA A 11 7.65 6.94 -4.76
CA ALA A 11 6.73 6.39 -3.75
C ALA A 11 5.32 6.17 -4.30
N ASP A 12 4.96 6.95 -5.33
CA ASP A 12 3.63 7.00 -5.94
C ASP A 12 3.41 5.98 -7.08
N HIS A 13 4.45 5.24 -7.49
CA HIS A 13 4.31 4.29 -8.59
C HIS A 13 3.49 3.07 -8.17
N PRO A 14 2.56 2.56 -8.99
CA PRO A 14 1.71 1.40 -8.66
C PRO A 14 2.51 0.16 -8.22
N ASP A 15 3.65 -0.14 -8.85
CA ASP A 15 4.56 -1.20 -8.38
C ASP A 15 5.16 -0.94 -7.00
N THR A 16 5.49 0.31 -6.68
CA THR A 16 5.97 0.70 -5.35
C THR A 16 4.86 0.55 -4.32
N LEU A 17 3.64 1.00 -4.65
CA LEU A 17 2.46 0.84 -3.80
C LEU A 17 2.14 -0.65 -3.55
N THR A 18 2.27 -1.50 -4.58
CA THR A 18 2.05 -2.95 -4.47
C THR A 18 3.09 -3.57 -3.52
N SER A 19 4.34 -3.12 -3.65
CA SER A 19 5.43 -3.55 -2.76
C SER A 19 5.19 -3.11 -1.31
N ILE A 20 4.59 -1.95 -1.07
CA ILE A 20 4.22 -1.47 0.26
C ILE A 20 3.05 -2.29 0.84
N GLY A 21 2.02 -2.61 0.04
CA GLY A 21 0.92 -3.48 0.47
C GLY A 21 1.41 -4.88 0.88
N ASN A 22 2.36 -5.44 0.13
CA ASN A 22 3.00 -6.70 0.50
C ASN A 22 3.76 -6.61 1.84
N LEU A 23 4.42 -5.48 2.12
CA LEU A 23 5.08 -5.25 3.41
C LEU A 23 4.08 -5.18 4.57
N ALA A 24 2.93 -4.52 4.37
CA ALA A 24 1.88 -4.48 5.36
C ALA A 24 1.35 -5.88 5.69
N SER A 25 1.15 -6.73 4.67
CA SER A 25 0.76 -8.13 4.85
C SER A 25 1.80 -8.91 5.68
N ILE A 26 3.10 -8.70 5.40
CA ILE A 26 4.18 -9.30 6.20
C ILE A 26 4.12 -8.81 7.66
N TYR A 27 3.86 -7.54 7.90
CA TYR A 27 3.71 -6.99 9.26
C TYR A 27 2.48 -7.53 10.00
N ARG A 28 1.33 -7.73 9.34
CA ARG A 28 0.18 -8.45 9.94
C ARG A 28 0.60 -9.85 10.38
N ASN A 29 1.30 -10.60 9.53
CA ASN A 29 1.78 -11.95 9.87
C ASN A 29 2.77 -11.97 11.04
N GLN A 30 3.50 -10.87 11.28
CA GLN A 30 4.39 -10.72 12.43
C GLN A 30 3.67 -10.22 13.70
N GLY A 31 2.36 -10.00 13.66
CA GLY A 31 1.58 -9.43 14.76
C GLY A 31 1.79 -7.91 14.94
N ARG A 32 2.42 -7.24 13.97
CA ARG A 32 2.67 -5.79 13.98
C ARG A 32 1.53 -5.04 13.28
N TRP A 33 0.33 -5.19 13.80
CA TRP A 33 -0.90 -4.68 13.17
C TRP A 33 -0.90 -3.16 12.96
N GLY A 34 -0.43 -2.37 13.93
CA GLY A 34 -0.42 -0.89 13.79
C GLY A 34 0.56 -0.38 12.72
N GLU A 35 1.67 -1.09 12.50
CA GLU A 35 2.62 -0.74 11.44
C GLU A 35 2.09 -1.15 10.07
N ALA A 36 1.35 -2.26 10.00
CA ALA A 36 0.67 -2.68 8.78
C ALA A 36 -0.43 -1.70 8.38
N GLU A 37 -1.31 -1.33 9.31
CA GLU A 37 -2.40 -0.38 9.10
C GLU A 37 -1.86 0.96 8.56
N LYS A 38 -0.82 1.51 9.19
CA LYS A 38 -0.20 2.75 8.76
C LYS A 38 0.33 2.70 7.32
N LEU A 39 0.89 1.55 6.92
CA LEU A 39 1.38 1.35 5.55
C LEU A 39 0.22 1.23 4.56
N GLU A 40 -0.85 0.51 4.90
CA GLU A 40 -2.03 0.39 4.03
C GLU A 40 -2.76 1.73 3.86
N VAL A 41 -2.92 2.51 4.92
CA VAL A 41 -3.51 3.85 4.86
C VAL A 41 -2.69 4.76 3.93
N GLN A 42 -1.37 4.76 4.06
CA GLN A 42 -0.49 5.54 3.17
C GLN A 42 -0.65 5.13 1.70
N VAL A 43 -0.80 3.84 1.41
CA VAL A 43 -1.02 3.34 0.04
C VAL A 43 -2.38 3.80 -0.49
N ILE A 44 -3.43 3.76 0.33
CA ILE A 44 -4.78 4.19 -0.04
C ILE A 44 -4.80 5.69 -0.32
N GLU A 45 -4.26 6.53 0.56
CA GLU A 45 -4.21 7.99 0.35
C GLU A 45 -3.45 8.35 -0.93
N THR A 46 -2.32 7.69 -1.18
CA THR A 46 -1.49 7.93 -2.37
C THR A 46 -2.21 7.48 -3.64
N SER A 47 -2.84 6.30 -3.62
CA SER A 47 -3.60 5.78 -4.76
C SER A 47 -4.85 6.59 -5.08
N ILE A 48 -5.61 7.03 -4.07
CA ILE A 48 -6.73 7.97 -4.25
C ILE A 48 -6.26 9.27 -4.90
N THR A 49 -5.15 9.84 -4.41
CA THR A 49 -4.64 11.13 -4.89
C THR A 49 -4.13 11.06 -6.34
N LYS A 50 -3.53 9.92 -6.75
CA LYS A 50 -2.87 9.79 -8.06
C LYS A 50 -3.71 9.09 -9.11
N LEU A 51 -4.38 8.01 -8.73
CA LEU A 51 -5.14 7.15 -9.63
C LEU A 51 -6.64 7.43 -9.56
N GLY A 52 -7.10 8.07 -8.47
CA GLY A 52 -8.51 8.26 -8.16
C GLY A 52 -9.08 7.14 -7.30
N ALA A 53 -10.18 7.43 -6.60
CA ALA A 53 -10.86 6.48 -5.73
C ALA A 53 -11.48 5.30 -6.49
N ASP A 54 -11.83 5.49 -7.77
CA ASP A 54 -12.48 4.48 -8.61
C ASP A 54 -11.48 3.51 -9.26
N HIS A 55 -10.18 3.79 -9.15
CA HIS A 55 -9.17 2.97 -9.81
C HIS A 55 -9.13 1.56 -9.19
N PRO A 56 -9.10 0.48 -10.00
CA PRO A 56 -9.17 -0.90 -9.51
C PRO A 56 -8.09 -1.24 -8.47
N TYR A 57 -6.91 -0.63 -8.60
CA TYR A 57 -5.85 -0.74 -7.60
C TYR A 57 -6.23 -0.14 -6.23
N THR A 58 -6.81 1.07 -6.24
CA THR A 58 -7.29 1.75 -5.03
C THR A 58 -8.38 0.92 -4.34
N LEU A 59 -9.33 0.40 -5.11
CA LEU A 59 -10.39 -0.47 -4.59
C LEU A 59 -9.84 -1.75 -3.96
N THR A 60 -8.84 -2.38 -4.58
CA THR A 60 -8.18 -3.56 -4.02
C THR A 60 -7.46 -3.25 -2.71
N SER A 61 -6.78 -2.10 -2.63
CA SER A 61 -6.11 -1.68 -1.40
C SER A 61 -7.09 -1.37 -0.28
N ILE A 62 -8.23 -0.74 -0.58
CA ILE A 62 -9.31 -0.48 0.39
C ILE A 62 -9.92 -1.81 0.86
N ALA A 63 -10.14 -2.77 -0.04
CA ALA A 63 -10.68 -4.07 0.31
C ALA A 63 -9.74 -4.86 1.24
N ASN A 64 -8.43 -4.77 1.03
CA ASN A 64 -7.44 -5.39 1.92
C ASN A 64 -7.51 -4.80 3.33
N LEU A 65 -7.57 -3.45 3.45
CA LEU A 65 -7.72 -2.78 4.74
C LEU A 65 -9.05 -3.13 5.43
N ALA A 66 -10.15 -3.20 4.67
CA ALA A 66 -11.46 -3.56 5.22
C ALA A 66 -11.55 -5.02 5.71
N PHE A 67 -10.66 -5.90 5.21
CA PHE A 67 -10.54 -7.29 5.67
C PHE A 67 -9.58 -7.43 6.86
N THR A 68 -8.97 -6.33 7.33
CA THR A 68 -8.05 -6.35 8.47
C THR A 68 -8.73 -6.41 9.82
#